data_AF-A0A7J4ETE3-F1
#
_entry.id   AF-A0A7J4ETE3-F1
#
_cell.length_a   1.000
_cell.length_b   1.000
_cell.length_c   1.000
_cell.angle_alpha   90.00
_cell.angle_beta   90.00
_cell.angle_gamma   90.00
#
_symmetry.space_group_name_H-M   'P 1'
#
loop_
_entity.id
_entity.type
_entity.pdbx_description
1 polymer ?
#
loop_
_entity_poly.entity_id
_entity_poly.type
_entity_poly.pdbx_seq_one_letter_code
_entity_poly.pdbx_strand_id
1 'polypeptide(L)'
;MVTPEFKITINGSELKTKPDSIQLTEENGTTTDELQLKFDGSFSRPSYKDEIKVWLGYKESGLYFCGTFIVQTTTQTKLELTVKATSANFTTNLKEKVNVSYENLTLKDLVSKIASKHSLRVKADFKDVFLKHISQTNESDLHLLNRLAKDYNATFNIKNNTLIFTEK
;
A
#
# COMPACT_ATOMS: atom_id res chain seq x y z
N MET A 1 13.13 -31.64 2.52
CA MET A 1 12.12 -31.10 1.58
C MET A 1 11.34 -30.07 2.36
N VAL A 2 11.20 -28.84 1.86
CA VAL A 2 10.37 -27.81 2.51
C VAL A 2 8.99 -27.83 1.86
N THR A 3 7.95 -27.64 2.66
CA THR A 3 6.55 -27.76 2.23
C THR A 3 5.93 -26.37 2.17
N PRO A 4 5.70 -25.79 0.98
CA PRO A 4 5.11 -24.45 0.88
C PRO A 4 3.73 -24.41 1.52
N GLU A 5 3.50 -23.36 2.32
CA GLU A 5 2.24 -23.11 3.00
C GLU A 5 1.81 -21.66 2.75
N PHE A 6 0.50 -21.44 2.72
CA PHE A 6 -0.08 -20.11 2.58
C PHE A 6 -1.25 -19.97 3.53
N LYS A 7 -1.53 -18.73 3.88
CA LYS A 7 -2.81 -18.31 4.47
C LYS A 7 -3.28 -17.10 3.70
N ILE A 8 -4.54 -17.11 3.28
CA ILE A 8 -5.18 -15.97 2.64
C ILE A 8 -6.50 -15.72 3.35
N THR A 9 -6.82 -14.47 3.64
CA THR A 9 -8.15 -14.08 4.12
C THR A 9 -8.77 -13.07 3.17
N ILE A 10 -10.05 -13.21 2.87
CA ILE A 10 -10.85 -12.24 2.10
C ILE A 10 -11.91 -11.66 3.04
N ASN A 11 -11.89 -10.34 3.28
CA ASN A 11 -12.75 -9.64 4.25
C ASN A 11 -12.76 -10.33 5.63
N GLY A 12 -11.59 -10.75 6.11
CA GLY A 12 -11.41 -11.43 7.40
C GLY A 12 -11.81 -12.92 7.41
N SER A 13 -12.45 -13.43 6.35
CA SER A 13 -12.76 -14.86 6.23
C SER A 13 -11.59 -15.60 5.62
N GLU A 14 -11.10 -16.64 6.31
CA GLU A 14 -10.01 -17.47 5.81
C GLU A 14 -10.45 -18.29 4.60
N LEU A 15 -9.59 -18.24 3.58
CA LEU A 15 -9.80 -18.92 2.32
C LEU A 15 -9.66 -20.43 2.53
N LYS A 16 -10.74 -21.17 2.27
CA LYS A 16 -10.77 -22.64 2.39
C LYS A 16 -10.25 -23.36 1.16
N THR A 17 -10.30 -22.71 0.00
CA THR A 17 -9.90 -23.28 -1.29
C THR A 17 -8.52 -22.78 -1.68
N LYS A 18 -7.63 -23.71 -2.02
CA LYS A 18 -6.30 -23.34 -2.52
C LYS A 18 -6.40 -22.65 -3.89
N PRO A 19 -5.79 -21.47 -4.09
CA PRO A 19 -5.68 -20.88 -5.42
C PRO A 19 -4.75 -21.71 -6.31
N ASP A 20 -5.01 -21.70 -7.61
CA ASP A 20 -4.18 -22.34 -8.62
C ASP A 20 -2.82 -21.63 -8.78
N SER A 21 -2.81 -20.32 -8.57
CA SER A 21 -1.60 -19.50 -8.60
C SER A 21 -1.69 -18.33 -7.63
N ILE A 22 -0.56 -18.03 -6.98
CA ILE A 22 -0.34 -16.82 -6.18
C ILE A 22 0.89 -16.14 -6.76
N GLN A 23 0.76 -14.90 -7.22
CA GLN A 23 1.85 -14.09 -7.72
C GLN A 23 1.86 -12.75 -6.99
N LEU A 24 3.01 -12.43 -6.39
CA LEU A 24 3.25 -11.18 -5.69
C LEU A 24 4.37 -10.45 -6.41
N THR A 25 4.09 -9.24 -6.87
CA THR A 25 5.06 -8.37 -7.54
C THR A 25 5.34 -7.20 -6.61
N GLU A 26 6.57 -7.13 -6.10
CA GLU A 26 7.02 -6.01 -5.27
C GLU A 26 7.58 -4.91 -6.16
N GLU A 27 7.12 -3.69 -5.91
CA GLU A 27 7.49 -2.52 -6.70
C GLU A 27 8.23 -1.50 -5.82
N ASN A 28 9.25 -0.85 -6.37
CA ASN A 28 10.05 0.12 -5.62
C ASN A 28 9.68 1.55 -6.01
N GLY A 29 9.42 2.40 -5.00
CA GLY A 29 9.22 3.84 -5.19
C GLY A 29 7.75 4.24 -5.23
N THR A 30 7.25 4.71 -6.37
CA THR A 30 5.90 5.29 -6.52
C THR A 30 4.84 4.30 -7.01
N THR A 31 5.24 3.07 -7.33
CA THR A 31 4.39 1.97 -7.79
C THR A 31 3.93 1.10 -6.62
N THR A 32 2.72 0.55 -6.74
CA THR A 32 2.10 -0.31 -5.71
C THR A 32 2.48 -1.75 -5.92
N ASP A 33 2.76 -2.49 -4.86
CA ASP A 33 2.83 -3.95 -4.95
C ASP A 33 1.52 -4.50 -5.51
N GLU A 34 1.65 -5.49 -6.39
CA GLU A 34 0.53 -6.16 -7.02
C GLU A 34 0.43 -7.60 -6.52
N LEU A 35 -0.81 -8.02 -6.28
CA LEU A 35 -1.18 -9.40 -5.99
C LEU A 35 -2.08 -9.91 -7.11
N GLN A 36 -1.71 -11.04 -7.69
CA GLN A 36 -2.55 -11.77 -8.61
C GLN A 36 -2.84 -13.17 -8.05
N LEU A 37 -4.12 -13.48 -7.90
CA LEU A 37 -4.61 -14.80 -7.53
C LEU A 37 -5.38 -15.41 -8.70
N LYS A 38 -5.19 -16.71 -8.94
CA LYS A 38 -5.96 -17.48 -9.91
C LYS A 38 -6.70 -18.61 -9.20
N PHE A 39 -7.93 -18.83 -9.62
CA PHE A 39 -8.81 -19.88 -9.13
C PHE A 39 -9.54 -20.53 -10.31
N ASP A 40 -10.13 -21.70 -10.06
CA ASP A 40 -11.13 -22.28 -10.94
C ASP A 40 -12.30 -21.32 -11.18
N GLY A 41 -12.87 -21.38 -12.39
CA GLY A 41 -13.97 -20.52 -12.83
C GLY A 41 -15.24 -20.61 -11.98
N SER A 42 -15.40 -21.66 -11.16
CA SER A 42 -16.52 -21.83 -10.22
C SER A 42 -16.32 -21.13 -8.86
N PHE A 43 -15.13 -20.60 -8.57
CA PHE A 43 -14.84 -19.94 -7.30
C PHE A 43 -15.69 -18.67 -7.11
N SER A 44 -16.11 -18.42 -5.87
CA SER A 44 -16.91 -17.24 -5.53
C SER A 44 -16.09 -15.97 -5.75
N ARG A 45 -16.53 -15.15 -6.71
CA ARG A 45 -15.81 -13.96 -7.16
C ARG A 45 -15.76 -12.89 -6.06
N PRO A 46 -14.55 -12.46 -5.62
CA PRO A 46 -14.42 -11.29 -4.76
C PRO A 46 -14.85 -10.00 -5.47
N SER A 47 -15.38 -9.06 -4.70
CA SER A 47 -15.86 -7.77 -5.19
C SER A 47 -14.73 -6.73 -5.23
N TYR A 48 -14.92 -5.70 -6.06
CA TYR A 48 -14.07 -4.51 -6.02
C TYR A 48 -14.05 -3.94 -4.60
N LYS A 49 -12.84 -3.56 -4.13
CA LYS A 49 -12.54 -3.09 -2.76
C LYS A 49 -12.56 -4.14 -1.65
N ASP A 50 -12.75 -5.43 -1.95
CA ASP A 50 -12.55 -6.46 -0.93
C ASP A 50 -11.09 -6.47 -0.43
N GLU A 51 -10.93 -6.62 0.88
CA GLU A 51 -9.64 -6.71 1.54
C GLU A 51 -9.10 -8.14 1.47
N ILE A 52 -7.89 -8.31 0.96
CA ILE A 52 -7.16 -9.57 0.92
C ILE A 52 -5.91 -9.46 1.78
N LYS A 53 -5.73 -10.35 2.76
CA LYS A 53 -4.47 -10.47 3.50
C LYS A 53 -3.78 -11.76 3.11
N VAL A 54 -2.48 -11.68 2.87
CA VAL A 54 -1.67 -12.80 2.39
C VAL A 54 -0.53 -13.06 3.36
N TRP A 55 -0.39 -14.33 3.73
CA TRP A 55 0.80 -14.86 4.38
C TRP A 55 1.33 -16.03 3.56
N LEU A 56 2.64 -16.06 3.34
CA LEU A 56 3.33 -17.13 2.61
C LEU A 56 4.49 -17.63 3.46
N GLY A 57 4.84 -18.90 3.29
CA GLY A 57 5.98 -19.48 3.97
C GLY A 57 6.08 -20.97 3.73
N TYR A 58 6.68 -21.66 4.69
CA TYR A 58 6.83 -23.10 4.66
C TYR A 58 6.34 -23.66 5.98
N LYS A 59 5.77 -24.87 5.95
CA LYS A 59 5.28 -25.56 7.14
C LYS A 59 6.35 -25.69 8.23
N GLU A 60 7.61 -25.79 7.82
CA GLU A 60 8.76 -25.97 8.70
C GLU A 60 9.26 -24.66 9.33
N SER A 61 9.05 -23.51 8.67
CA SER A 61 9.51 -22.19 9.14
C SER A 61 8.38 -21.28 9.63
N GLY A 62 7.13 -21.67 9.41
CA GLY A 62 5.95 -20.84 9.62
C GLY A 62 5.68 -19.87 8.48
N LEU A 63 4.57 -19.13 8.63
CA LEU A 63 4.06 -18.16 7.68
C LEU A 63 4.54 -16.74 8.01
N TYR A 64 4.98 -16.01 6.98
CA TYR A 64 5.30 -14.60 7.06
C TYR A 64 4.19 -13.75 6.44
N PHE A 65 3.88 -12.61 7.06
CA PHE A 65 2.86 -11.70 6.55
C PHE A 65 3.39 -10.90 5.36
N CYS A 66 2.86 -11.17 4.16
CA CYS A 66 3.27 -10.52 2.92
C CYS A 66 2.60 -9.17 2.71
N GLY A 67 1.40 -8.96 3.24
CA GLY A 67 0.72 -7.68 3.17
C GLY A 67 -0.81 -7.76 3.09
N THR A 68 -1.41 -6.58 3.06
CA THR A 68 -2.84 -6.37 2.80
C THR A 68 -3.00 -5.77 1.40
N PHE A 69 -3.93 -6.30 0.61
CA PHE A 69 -4.20 -5.91 -0.76
C PHE A 69 -5.70 -5.62 -0.92
N ILE A 70 -6.04 -4.69 -1.81
CA ILE A 70 -7.41 -4.30 -2.13
C ILE A 70 -7.72 -4.75 -3.55
N VAL A 71 -8.80 -5.51 -3.72
CA VAL A 71 -9.22 -5.99 -5.04
C VAL A 71 -9.51 -4.81 -5.96
N GLN A 72 -8.80 -4.75 -7.09
CA GLN A 72 -9.00 -3.74 -8.12
C GLN A 72 -9.88 -4.27 -9.25
N THR A 73 -9.55 -5.46 -9.76
CA THR A 73 -10.28 -6.06 -10.88
C THR A 73 -10.37 -7.56 -10.73
N THR A 74 -11.44 -8.12 -11.29
CA THR A 74 -11.67 -9.55 -11.36
C THR A 74 -12.13 -9.91 -12.77
N THR A 75 -11.53 -10.94 -13.36
CA THR A 75 -11.85 -11.43 -14.70
C THR A 75 -12.21 -12.90 -14.58
N GLN A 76 -13.45 -13.26 -14.92
CA GLN A 76 -13.96 -14.61 -14.78
C GLN A 76 -14.35 -15.19 -16.13
N THR A 77 -13.88 -16.40 -16.39
CA THR A 77 -14.30 -17.27 -17.49
C THR A 77 -14.92 -18.53 -16.91
N LYS A 78 -15.35 -19.47 -17.77
CA LYS A 78 -15.85 -20.78 -17.30
C LYS A 78 -14.77 -21.63 -16.62
N LEU A 79 -13.50 -21.41 -16.95
CA LEU A 79 -12.37 -22.24 -16.50
C LEU A 79 -11.54 -21.57 -15.43
N GLU A 80 -11.43 -20.24 -15.46
CA GLU A 80 -10.52 -19.51 -14.59
C GLU A 80 -11.15 -18.20 -14.11
N LEU A 81 -10.95 -17.90 -12.83
CA LEU A 81 -11.11 -16.59 -12.23
C LEU A 81 -9.71 -16.02 -11.92
N THR A 82 -9.39 -14.88 -12.51
CA THR A 82 -8.22 -14.08 -12.14
C THR A 82 -8.66 -12.89 -11.28
N VAL A 83 -8.04 -12.75 -10.10
CA VAL A 83 -8.22 -11.63 -9.17
C VAL A 83 -6.93 -10.81 -9.16
N LYS A 84 -7.03 -9.52 -9.47
CA LYS A 84 -5.93 -8.55 -9.35
C LYS A 84 -6.22 -7.58 -8.22
N ALA A 85 -5.28 -7.47 -7.30
CA ALA A 85 -5.35 -6.59 -6.15
C ALA A 85 -4.04 -5.80 -6.02
N THR A 86 -4.12 -4.61 -5.41
CA THR A 86 -2.95 -3.77 -5.16
C THR A 86 -2.80 -3.52 -3.68
N SER A 87 -1.57 -3.28 -3.21
CA SER A 87 -1.27 -3.05 -1.81
C SER A 87 -2.20 -1.98 -1.19
N ALA A 88 -2.84 -2.32 -0.08
CA ALA A 88 -3.68 -1.40 0.70
C ALA A 88 -2.89 -0.19 1.24
N ASN A 89 -1.55 -0.31 1.25
CA ASN A 89 -0.63 0.77 1.63
C ASN A 89 -0.68 1.99 0.69
N PHE A 90 -1.29 1.89 -0.49
CA PHE A 90 -1.60 3.07 -1.29
C PHE A 90 -3.04 3.49 -1.06
N THR A 91 -3.21 4.34 -0.06
CA THR A 91 -4.43 5.14 0.08
C THR A 91 -4.68 5.81 -1.26
N THR A 92 -5.75 5.42 -1.97
CA THR A 92 -6.13 6.00 -3.27
C THR A 92 -6.20 7.52 -3.20
N ASN A 93 -6.53 8.06 -2.03
CA ASN A 93 -6.59 9.48 -1.74
C ASN A 93 -5.22 10.17 -1.66
N LEU A 94 -4.11 9.44 -1.47
CA LEU A 94 -2.76 10.03 -1.51
C LEU A 94 -2.44 10.57 -2.91
N LYS A 95 -3.05 9.98 -3.95
CA LYS A 95 -2.92 10.38 -5.35
C LYS A 95 -3.98 11.41 -5.78
N GLU A 96 -4.98 11.66 -4.94
CA GLU A 96 -6.02 12.65 -5.22
C GLU A 96 -5.44 14.06 -5.16
N LYS A 97 -5.71 14.87 -6.18
CA LYS A 97 -5.23 16.25 -6.25
C LYS A 97 -6.12 17.13 -5.39
N VAL A 98 -5.50 17.98 -4.57
CA VAL A 98 -6.20 18.93 -3.72
C VAL A 98 -5.68 20.34 -3.92
N ASN A 99 -6.40 21.31 -3.36
CA ASN A 99 -6.00 22.70 -3.27
C ASN A 99 -5.99 23.12 -1.81
N VAL A 100 -4.81 23.16 -1.19
CA VAL A 100 -4.62 23.47 0.23
C VAL A 100 -3.41 24.38 0.40
N SER A 101 -3.54 25.39 1.25
CA SER A 101 -2.41 26.22 1.68
C SER A 101 -2.14 25.96 3.15
N TYR A 102 -0.86 25.75 3.49
CA TYR A 102 -0.40 25.59 4.86
C TYR A 102 0.51 26.76 5.23
N GLU A 103 0.35 27.26 6.45
CA GLU A 103 1.09 28.42 6.95
C GLU A 103 1.62 28.15 8.35
N ASN A 104 2.78 28.72 8.66
CA ASN A 104 3.38 28.72 9.99
C ASN A 104 3.45 27.34 10.66
N LEU A 105 4.02 26.36 9.96
CA LEU A 105 4.20 25.00 10.48
C LEU A 105 5.59 24.46 10.17
N THR A 106 5.99 23.40 10.87
CA THR A 106 7.23 22.70 10.57
C THR A 106 7.02 21.64 9.47
N LEU A 107 8.11 21.24 8.82
CA LEU A 107 8.07 20.15 7.84
C LEU A 107 7.66 18.83 8.52
N LYS A 108 8.09 18.57 9.76
CA LYS A 108 7.61 17.42 10.54
C LYS A 108 6.12 17.48 10.81
N ASP A 109 5.56 18.65 11.13
CA ASP A 109 4.12 18.83 11.31
C ASP A 109 3.35 18.54 10.02
N LEU A 110 3.86 19.03 8.88
CA LEU A 110 3.22 18.81 7.59
C LEU A 110 3.16 17.33 7.23
N VAL A 111 4.31 16.65 7.33
CA VAL A 111 4.42 15.21 7.07
C VAL A 111 3.51 14.43 8.02
N SER A 112 3.46 14.80 9.30
CA SER A 112 2.61 14.14 10.29
C SER A 112 1.13 14.36 10.06
N LYS A 113 0.74 15.57 9.62
CA LYS A 113 -0.64 15.91 9.27
C LYS A 113 -1.11 15.11 8.07
N ILE A 114 -0.28 14.97 7.03
CA ILE A 114 -0.59 14.15 5.86
C ILE A 114 -0.68 12.67 6.24
N ALA A 115 0.26 12.15 7.02
CA ALA A 115 0.19 10.76 7.46
C ALA A 115 -1.08 10.46 8.27
N SER A 116 -1.44 11.35 9.20
CA SER A 116 -2.66 11.23 10.01
C SER A 116 -3.93 11.24 9.15
N LYS A 117 -3.99 12.12 8.14
CA LYS A 117 -5.08 12.18 7.15
C LYS A 117 -5.28 10.83 6.44
N HIS A 118 -4.20 10.07 6.25
CA HIS A 118 -4.21 8.78 5.55
C HIS A 118 -4.11 7.56 6.48
N SER A 119 -4.28 7.74 7.80
CA SER A 119 -4.16 6.67 8.81
C SER A 119 -2.80 5.93 8.76
N LEU A 120 -1.74 6.64 8.37
CA LEU A 120 -0.38 6.12 8.33
C LEU A 120 0.35 6.47 9.62
N ARG A 121 1.17 5.54 10.11
CA ARG A 121 2.20 5.82 11.12
C ARG A 121 3.30 6.69 10.49
N VAL A 122 4.03 7.44 11.29
CA VAL A 122 5.11 8.31 10.80
C VAL A 122 6.44 7.85 11.38
N LYS A 123 7.43 7.70 10.50
CA LYS A 123 8.85 7.62 10.85
C LYS A 123 9.57 8.78 10.19
N ALA A 124 9.78 9.85 10.95
CA ALA A 124 10.39 11.09 10.50
C ALA A 124 11.78 11.25 11.12
N ASP A 125 12.84 11.03 10.34
CA ASP A 125 14.24 11.18 10.79
C ASP A 125 14.98 12.17 9.88
N PHE A 126 14.68 13.45 10.06
CA PHE A 126 15.25 14.57 9.30
C PHE A 126 15.29 15.86 10.14
N LYS A 127 16.12 16.82 9.73
CA LYS A 127 16.17 18.16 10.31
C LYS A 127 14.86 18.88 10.08
N ASP A 128 14.27 19.32 11.18
CA ASP A 128 13.00 20.02 11.11
C ASP A 128 13.20 21.44 10.58
N VAL A 129 12.34 21.84 9.65
CA VAL A 129 12.43 23.14 8.96
C VAL A 129 11.11 23.87 9.14
N PHE A 130 11.19 25.13 9.57
CA PHE A 130 10.03 25.99 9.67
C PHE A 130 9.61 26.48 8.27
N LEU A 131 8.36 26.23 7.91
CA LEU A 131 7.74 26.65 6.67
C LEU A 131 6.82 27.84 6.94
N LYS A 132 7.21 29.02 6.43
CA LYS A 132 6.35 30.20 6.51
C LYS A 132 5.04 29.99 5.76
N HIS A 133 5.15 29.48 4.54
CA HIS A 133 4.01 29.19 3.68
C HIS A 133 4.38 28.07 2.71
N ILE A 134 3.45 27.13 2.48
CA ILE A 134 3.56 26.12 1.44
C ILE A 134 2.18 25.84 0.84
N SER A 135 2.12 25.83 -0.48
CA SER A 135 0.90 25.56 -1.23
C SER A 135 0.94 24.18 -1.89
N GLN A 136 -0.23 23.55 -1.89
CA GLN A 136 -0.53 22.31 -2.55
C GLN A 136 -1.67 22.62 -3.53
N THR A 137 -1.33 23.08 -4.73
CA THR A 137 -2.30 23.55 -5.74
C THR A 137 -2.38 22.53 -6.87
N ASN A 138 -3.58 21.94 -7.07
CA ASN A 138 -3.80 20.85 -8.02
C ASN A 138 -2.76 19.72 -7.87
N GLU A 139 -2.38 19.46 -6.62
CA GLU A 139 -1.25 18.60 -6.26
C GLU A 139 -1.73 17.56 -5.25
N SER A 140 -1.32 16.30 -5.44
CA SER A 140 -1.68 15.23 -4.52
C SER A 140 -0.73 15.17 -3.32
N ASP A 141 -1.18 14.58 -2.22
CA ASP A 141 -0.33 14.43 -1.03
C ASP A 141 0.94 13.62 -1.35
N LEU A 142 0.83 12.62 -2.23
CA LEU A 142 1.97 11.86 -2.75
C LEU A 142 2.97 12.76 -3.47
N HIS A 143 2.47 13.65 -4.33
CA HIS A 143 3.33 14.51 -5.13
C HIS A 143 3.99 15.59 -4.25
N LEU A 144 3.23 16.17 -3.31
CA LEU A 144 3.73 17.11 -2.32
C LEU A 144 4.85 16.48 -1.47
N LEU A 145 4.65 15.28 -0.95
CA LEU A 145 5.68 14.56 -0.15
C LEU A 145 6.93 14.25 -0.97
N ASN A 146 6.79 13.83 -2.24
CA ASN A 146 7.92 13.63 -3.14
C ASN A 146 8.67 14.93 -3.45
N ARG A 147 7.94 16.03 -3.67
CA ARG A 147 8.53 17.36 -3.89
C ARG A 147 9.32 17.80 -2.67
N LEU A 148 8.72 17.72 -1.48
CA LEU A 148 9.37 18.02 -0.21
C LEU A 148 10.62 17.17 0.03
N ALA A 149 10.56 15.87 -0.25
CA ALA A 149 11.71 14.99 -0.11
C ALA A 149 12.88 15.48 -0.99
N LYS A 150 12.61 15.89 -2.23
CA LYS A 150 13.64 16.47 -3.12
C LYS A 150 14.16 17.81 -2.61
N ASP A 151 13.28 18.72 -2.24
CA ASP A 151 13.63 20.08 -1.82
C ASP A 151 14.49 20.11 -0.54
N TYR A 152 14.28 19.14 0.35
CA TYR A 152 14.97 19.05 1.64
C TYR A 152 16.02 17.92 1.72
N ASN A 153 16.44 17.37 0.56
CA ASN A 153 17.42 16.28 0.47
C ASN A 153 17.09 15.09 1.40
N ALA A 154 15.82 14.69 1.40
CA ALA A 154 15.27 13.57 2.13
C ALA A 154 14.77 12.48 1.17
N THR A 155 14.44 11.32 1.74
CA THR A 155 13.84 10.17 1.07
C THR A 155 12.45 9.95 1.65
N PHE A 156 11.46 9.80 0.76
CA PHE A 156 10.08 9.48 1.13
C PHE A 156 9.72 8.07 0.63
N ASN A 157 9.10 7.28 1.50
CA ASN A 157 8.56 5.96 1.16
C ASN A 157 7.34 5.64 2.05
N ILE A 158 6.45 4.75 1.59
CA ILE A 158 5.37 4.21 2.41
C ILE A 158 5.53 2.69 2.45
N LYS A 159 5.76 2.13 3.63
CA LYS A 159 5.85 0.68 3.85
C LYS A 159 5.13 0.29 5.14
N ASN A 160 4.41 -0.83 5.14
CA ASN A 160 3.78 -1.38 6.35
C ASN A 160 2.93 -0.35 7.13
N ASN A 161 2.00 0.33 6.45
CA ASN A 161 1.19 1.43 6.99
C ASN A 161 2.01 2.55 7.65
N THR A 162 3.26 2.72 7.24
CA THR A 162 4.17 3.72 7.82
C THR A 162 4.73 4.60 6.71
N LEU A 163 4.47 5.90 6.82
CA LEU A 163 5.13 6.95 6.07
C LEU A 163 6.54 7.13 6.64
N ILE A 164 7.53 6.82 5.83
CA ILE A 164 8.95 6.98 6.13
C ILE A 164 9.42 8.23 5.40
N PHE A 165 9.93 9.21 6.16
CA PHE A 165 10.53 10.42 5.63
C PHE A 165 11.85 10.64 6.38
N THR A 166 12.98 10.42 5.71
CA THR A 166 14.30 10.44 6.37
C THR A 166 15.32 11.20 5.56
N GLU A 167 16.33 11.81 6.19
CA GLU A 167 17.46 12.38 5.48
C GLU A 167 18.16 11.34 4.58
N LYS A 168 18.73 11.83 3.48
CA LYS A 168 19.49 11.03 2.54
C LYS A 168 20.97 10.97 2.93
#